data_AF-A0A437AL64-F1
#
_entry.id   AF-A0A437AL64-F1
#
_cell.length_a   1.000
_cell.length_b   1.000
_cell.length_c   1.000
_cell.angle_alpha   90.00
_cell.angle_beta   90.00
_cell.angle_gamma   90.00
#
_symmetry.space_group_name_H-M   'P 1'
#
loop_
_entity.id
_entity.type
_entity.pdbx_description
1 polymer ?
#
loop_
_entity_poly.entity_id
_entity_poly.type
_entity_poly.pdbx_seq_one_letter_code
_entity_poly.pdbx_strand_id
1 'polypeptide(L)'
;MNDQTKSTEKKYEKINDMINLRESLKLKNFELDEESKDTLASNLCMYDLILLNNSILNKESITTDITSGIKDNYELTTLAKPFICIGKKSLIVVINFGIKPKDNQGNFIKANYFIPINYKAKRLFDKHNKIGEPGNMFYTCKVTAKKNIPVYSIVTDDGLRFIGGKEIFKEFSGLFGSNFDFKNIDDFFGITEVGIQKKLEAREFE
;
A
#
# COMPACT_ATOMS: atom_id res chain seq x y z
N MET A 1 17.19 -12.37 -23.71
CA MET A 1 15.74 -12.38 -24.04
C MET A 1 14.88 -13.08 -22.98
N ASN A 2 15.28 -13.11 -21.69
CA ASN A 2 14.71 -14.04 -20.69
C ASN A 2 14.29 -13.40 -19.35
N ASP A 3 14.61 -12.12 -19.10
CA ASP A 3 14.33 -11.46 -17.81
C ASP A 3 12.99 -10.72 -17.78
N GLN A 4 12.52 -10.20 -18.92
CA GLN A 4 11.22 -9.54 -19.03
C GLN A 4 10.06 -10.55 -18.88
N THR A 5 10.21 -11.75 -19.44
CA THR A 5 9.20 -12.83 -19.37
C THR A 5 9.03 -13.34 -17.94
N LYS A 6 10.15 -13.62 -17.24
CA LYS A 6 10.14 -14.02 -15.81
C LYS A 6 9.58 -12.96 -14.87
N SER A 7 9.81 -11.69 -15.16
CA SER A 7 9.25 -10.56 -14.41
C SER A 7 7.73 -10.49 -14.56
N THR A 8 7.24 -10.75 -15.76
CA THR A 8 5.80 -10.75 -16.07
C THR A 8 5.08 -11.94 -15.46
N GLU A 9 5.67 -13.13 -15.50
CA GLU A 9 5.12 -14.35 -14.86
C GLU A 9 4.97 -14.20 -13.34
N LYS A 10 6.00 -13.68 -12.64
CA LYS A 10 5.90 -13.38 -11.20
C LYS A 10 4.84 -12.34 -10.86
N LYS A 11 4.56 -11.42 -11.79
CA LYS A 11 3.49 -10.42 -11.65
C LYS A 11 2.11 -11.08 -11.75
N TYR A 12 1.93 -12.04 -12.67
CA TYR A 12 0.69 -12.79 -12.83
C TYR A 12 0.39 -13.72 -11.65
N GLU A 13 1.39 -14.39 -11.10
CA GLU A 13 1.26 -15.26 -9.92
C GLU A 13 0.71 -14.46 -8.72
N LYS A 14 1.32 -13.30 -8.44
CA LYS A 14 0.85 -12.38 -7.40
C LYS A 14 -0.56 -11.84 -7.64
N ILE A 15 -0.98 -11.66 -8.89
CA ILE A 15 -2.35 -11.22 -9.24
C ILE A 15 -3.36 -12.34 -8.97
N ASN A 16 -3.03 -13.59 -9.28
CA ASN A 16 -3.90 -14.74 -9.00
C ASN A 16 -4.06 -14.97 -7.49
N ASP A 17 -2.98 -14.85 -6.71
CA ASP A 17 -3.06 -14.90 -5.25
C ASP A 17 -4.02 -13.85 -4.69
N MET A 18 -4.07 -12.67 -5.32
CA MET A 18 -4.98 -11.60 -4.94
C MET A 18 -6.44 -11.84 -5.32
N ILE A 19 -6.70 -12.47 -6.47
CA ILE A 19 -8.06 -12.91 -6.85
C ILE A 19 -8.58 -13.90 -5.82
N ASN A 20 -7.75 -14.89 -5.47
CA ASN A 20 -8.10 -15.90 -4.47
C ASN A 20 -8.34 -15.28 -3.08
N LEU A 21 -7.51 -14.30 -2.70
CA LEU A 21 -7.67 -13.58 -1.44
C LEU A 21 -8.97 -12.76 -1.41
N ARG A 22 -9.33 -12.08 -2.49
CA ARG A 22 -10.60 -11.35 -2.63
C ARG A 22 -11.79 -12.27 -2.46
N GLU A 23 -11.81 -13.41 -3.14
CA GLU A 23 -12.92 -14.36 -3.06
C GLU A 23 -13.03 -14.98 -1.66
N SER A 24 -11.90 -15.27 -0.99
CA SER A 24 -11.92 -15.73 0.41
C SER A 24 -12.46 -14.67 1.40
N LEU A 25 -12.19 -13.39 1.15
CA LEU A 25 -12.66 -12.28 1.99
C LEU A 25 -14.15 -11.98 1.77
N LYS A 26 -14.67 -12.15 0.55
CA LYS A 26 -16.11 -12.08 0.27
C LYS A 26 -16.90 -13.14 1.03
N LEU A 27 -16.33 -14.34 1.18
CA LEU A 27 -16.95 -15.43 1.93
C LEU A 27 -16.99 -15.17 3.44
N LYS A 28 -16.04 -14.40 3.99
CA LYS A 28 -15.97 -14.02 5.42
C LYS A 28 -16.84 -12.81 5.81
N ASN A 29 -17.58 -12.23 4.86
CA ASN A 29 -18.36 -11.01 5.05
C ASN A 29 -19.62 -11.20 5.93
N PHE A 30 -19.94 -12.43 6.32
CA PHE A 30 -21.16 -12.76 7.07
C PHE A 30 -21.08 -12.59 8.59
N GLU A 31 -19.90 -12.30 9.18
CA GLU A 31 -19.72 -12.34 10.64
C GLU A 31 -19.06 -11.10 11.29
N LEU A 32 -18.87 -10.01 10.54
CA LEU A 32 -18.10 -8.84 11.01
C LEU A 32 -18.97 -7.70 11.57
N ASP A 33 -18.43 -6.94 12.53
CA ASP A 33 -19.01 -5.68 13.03
C ASP A 33 -18.90 -4.54 12.00
N GLU A 34 -19.59 -3.41 12.23
CA GLU A 34 -19.69 -2.33 11.23
C GLU A 34 -18.35 -1.63 10.92
N GLU A 35 -17.48 -1.41 11.91
CA GLU A 35 -16.17 -0.78 11.68
C GLU A 35 -15.23 -1.72 10.88
N SER A 36 -15.35 -3.02 11.13
CA SER A 36 -14.67 -4.06 10.36
C SER A 36 -15.24 -4.22 8.94
N LYS A 37 -16.54 -3.98 8.74
CA LYS A 37 -17.19 -3.98 7.42
C LYS A 37 -16.72 -2.80 6.55
N ASP A 38 -16.55 -1.61 7.11
CA ASP A 38 -16.04 -0.45 6.37
C ASP A 38 -14.58 -0.65 5.95
N THR A 39 -13.77 -1.23 6.83
CA THR A 39 -12.38 -1.61 6.52
C THR A 39 -12.33 -2.69 5.43
N LEU A 40 -13.19 -3.70 5.52
CA LEU A 40 -13.31 -4.78 4.53
C LEU A 40 -13.82 -4.25 3.17
N ALA A 41 -14.82 -3.37 3.16
CA ALA A 41 -15.34 -2.74 1.95
C ALA A 41 -14.26 -1.87 1.26
N SER A 42 -13.49 -1.11 2.05
CA SER A 42 -12.32 -0.37 1.56
C SER A 42 -11.28 -1.30 0.94
N ASN A 43 -11.03 -2.46 1.54
CA ASN A 43 -10.07 -3.44 1.04
C ASN A 43 -10.58 -4.16 -0.21
N LEU A 44 -11.86 -4.53 -0.28
CA LEU A 44 -12.51 -5.10 -1.47
C LEU A 44 -12.47 -4.13 -2.65
N CYS A 45 -12.77 -2.85 -2.42
CA CYS A 45 -12.64 -1.80 -3.44
C CYS A 45 -11.20 -1.67 -3.94
N MET A 46 -10.21 -1.84 -3.06
CA MET A 46 -8.80 -1.83 -3.43
C MET A 46 -8.41 -3.06 -4.26
N TYR A 47 -8.89 -4.25 -3.90
CA TYR A 47 -8.74 -5.44 -4.75
C TYR A 47 -9.38 -5.23 -6.13
N ASP A 48 -10.59 -4.66 -6.18
CA ASP A 48 -11.30 -4.38 -7.43
C ASP A 48 -10.57 -3.35 -8.30
N LEU A 49 -10.04 -2.28 -7.71
CA LEU A 49 -9.20 -1.28 -8.41
C LEU A 49 -7.91 -1.88 -8.97
N ILE A 50 -7.34 -2.88 -8.29
CA ILE A 50 -6.14 -3.58 -8.74
C ILE A 50 -6.47 -4.53 -9.90
N LEU A 51 -7.63 -5.20 -9.86
CA LEU A 51 -8.10 -6.04 -10.96
C LEU A 51 -8.46 -5.19 -12.19
N LEU A 52 -9.11 -4.04 -11.99
CA LEU A 52 -9.48 -3.12 -13.06
C LEU A 52 -8.24 -2.53 -13.77
N ASN A 53 -7.24 -2.07 -13.01
CA ASN A 53 -6.00 -1.55 -13.61
C ASN A 53 -5.21 -2.63 -14.38
N ASN A 54 -5.28 -3.90 -13.98
CA ASN A 54 -4.69 -5.00 -14.75
C ASN A 54 -5.49 -5.31 -16.03
N SER A 55 -6.82 -5.19 -16.01
CA SER A 55 -7.64 -5.34 -17.22
C SER A 55 -7.37 -4.24 -18.25
N ILE A 56 -7.05 -3.02 -17.79
CA ILE A 56 -6.66 -1.87 -18.62
C ILE A 56 -5.23 -2.04 -19.17
N LEU A 57 -4.29 -2.59 -18.39
CA LEU A 57 -2.94 -2.90 -18.85
C LEU A 57 -2.90 -4.03 -19.91
N ASN A 58 -3.95 -4.85 -19.98
CA ASN A 58 -4.10 -5.94 -20.95
C ASN A 58 -4.90 -5.54 -22.21
N LYS A 59 -5.39 -4.29 -22.30
CA LYS A 59 -6.11 -3.80 -23.47
C LYS A 59 -5.57 -2.43 -23.88
N GLU A 60 -4.74 -2.40 -24.91
CA GLU A 60 -4.76 -1.26 -25.81
C GLU A 60 -6.21 -1.09 -26.29
N SER A 61 -6.83 0.04 -25.95
CA SER A 61 -8.15 0.47 -26.43
C SER A 61 -9.37 -0.19 -25.78
N ILE A 62 -9.77 0.25 -24.57
CA ILE A 62 -11.20 0.46 -24.25
C ILE A 62 -11.33 1.73 -23.39
N THR A 63 -11.53 2.87 -24.05
CA THR A 63 -12.37 3.94 -23.50
C THR A 63 -13.81 3.46 -23.60
N THR A 64 -14.49 3.28 -22.47
CA THR A 64 -15.95 3.44 -22.36
C THR A 64 -16.36 3.41 -20.89
N ASP A 65 -16.90 4.55 -20.45
CA ASP A 65 -18.07 4.70 -19.57
C ASP A 65 -18.31 3.63 -18.51
N ILE A 66 -17.68 3.80 -17.35
CA ILE A 66 -18.18 3.28 -16.07
C ILE A 66 -18.25 4.44 -15.08
N THR A 67 -18.97 5.50 -15.46
CA THR A 67 -19.30 6.64 -14.57
C THR A 67 -20.71 6.52 -13.96
N SER A 68 -21.44 5.45 -14.21
CA SER A 68 -22.78 5.25 -13.62
C SER A 68 -22.79 4.00 -12.74
N GLY A 69 -22.47 4.13 -11.45
CA GLY A 69 -22.72 3.02 -10.53
C GLY A 69 -22.28 3.19 -9.08
N ILE A 70 -21.26 3.99 -8.79
CA ILE A 70 -20.74 4.09 -7.41
C ILE A 70 -21.20 5.42 -6.81
N LYS A 71 -22.46 5.48 -6.40
CA LYS A 71 -22.96 6.47 -5.46
C LYS A 71 -23.06 5.81 -4.09
N ASP A 72 -21.93 5.63 -3.42
CA ASP A 72 -21.89 5.44 -1.98
C ASP A 72 -20.65 6.16 -1.43
N ASN A 73 -20.89 6.94 -0.37
CA ASN A 73 -20.02 7.97 0.19
C ASN A 73 -18.78 7.40 0.89
N TYR A 74 -17.85 6.79 0.14
CA TYR A 74 -16.52 6.50 0.65
C TYR A 74 -15.59 7.68 0.35
N GLU A 75 -15.27 8.47 1.37
CA GLU A 75 -14.22 9.49 1.29
C GLU A 75 -12.83 8.83 1.11
N LEU A 76 -12.56 8.38 -0.11
CA LEU A 76 -11.23 8.22 -0.68
C LEU A 76 -10.63 9.60 -0.94
N THR A 77 -10.51 10.43 0.09
CA THR A 77 -10.00 11.79 -0.08
C THR A 77 -8.49 11.77 -0.29
N THR A 78 -8.08 12.43 -1.39
CA THR A 78 -6.76 12.98 -1.77
C THR A 78 -5.87 12.25 -2.77
N LEU A 79 -6.39 11.33 -3.60
CA LEU A 79 -5.94 11.17 -4.99
C LEU A 79 -7.14 10.76 -5.84
N ALA A 80 -7.43 11.48 -6.93
CA ALA A 80 -8.49 11.12 -7.88
C ALA A 80 -8.29 9.74 -8.52
N LYS A 81 -7.07 9.18 -8.44
CA LYS A 81 -6.70 7.80 -8.83
C LYS A 81 -5.55 7.30 -7.92
N PRO A 82 -5.72 6.24 -7.11
CA PRO A 82 -4.63 5.68 -6.31
C PRO A 82 -3.52 5.12 -7.21
N PHE A 83 -2.26 5.27 -6.82
CA PHE A 83 -1.13 4.74 -7.58
C PHE A 83 -0.75 3.34 -7.09
N ILE A 84 -0.85 2.35 -7.98
CA ILE A 84 -0.53 0.97 -7.65
C ILE A 84 0.91 0.67 -8.09
N CYS A 85 1.73 0.26 -7.14
CA CYS A 85 3.09 -0.20 -7.35
C CYS A 85 3.20 -1.67 -6.93
N ILE A 86 3.48 -2.55 -7.89
CA ILE A 86 3.86 -3.94 -7.59
C ILE A 86 5.37 -3.92 -7.35
N GLY A 87 5.74 -3.79 -6.08
CA GLY A 87 7.14 -3.84 -5.65
C GLY A 87 7.70 -5.25 -5.75
N LYS A 88 9.02 -5.38 -5.53
CA LYS A 88 9.69 -6.69 -5.57
C LYS A 88 9.11 -7.65 -4.53
N LYS A 89 8.81 -7.12 -3.34
CA LYS A 89 8.42 -7.90 -2.15
C LYS A 89 6.89 -7.98 -1.96
N SER A 90 6.16 -6.92 -2.30
CA SER A 90 4.73 -6.81 -1.99
C SER A 90 4.01 -5.85 -2.93
N LEU A 91 2.67 -5.91 -2.94
CA LEU A 91 1.85 -4.89 -3.57
C LEU A 91 1.69 -3.67 -2.66
N ILE A 92 1.81 -2.48 -3.24
CA ILE A 92 1.68 -1.20 -2.55
C ILE A 92 0.70 -0.35 -3.34
N VAL A 93 -0.24 0.27 -2.63
CA VAL A 93 -1.15 1.25 -3.19
C VAL A 93 -0.94 2.57 -2.47
N VAL A 94 -0.38 3.55 -3.18
CA VAL A 94 -0.20 4.90 -2.67
C VAL A 94 -1.51 5.66 -2.80
N ILE A 95 -2.06 6.04 -1.66
CA ILE A 95 -3.32 6.76 -1.51
C ILE A 95 -3.07 8.27 -1.52
N ASN A 96 -1.95 8.71 -0.94
CA ASN A 96 -1.50 10.09 -0.97
C ASN A 96 0.03 10.09 -1.00
N PHE A 97 0.62 10.74 -2.01
CA PHE A 97 2.07 10.86 -2.11
C PHE A 97 2.66 11.84 -1.08
N GLY A 98 1.82 12.65 -0.45
CA GLY A 98 2.26 13.71 0.44
C GLY A 98 2.93 14.85 -0.33
N ILE A 99 3.71 15.64 0.40
CA ILE A 99 4.48 16.77 -0.12
C ILE A 99 5.97 16.55 0.10
N LYS A 100 6.77 17.08 -0.82
CA LYS A 100 8.23 17.10 -0.70
C LYS A 100 8.62 17.93 0.54
N PRO A 101 9.56 17.46 1.38
CA PRO A 101 10.09 18.26 2.48
C PRO A 101 10.86 19.48 1.95
N LYS A 102 10.79 20.60 2.67
CA LYS A 102 11.62 21.78 2.41
C LYS A 102 13.07 21.53 2.83
N ASP A 103 14.00 22.33 2.30
CA ASP A 103 15.45 22.16 2.55
C ASP A 103 15.83 22.25 4.05
N ASN A 104 15.08 23.03 4.84
CA ASN A 104 15.28 23.13 6.28
C ASN A 104 14.70 21.93 7.08
N GLN A 105 14.16 20.92 6.40
CA GLN A 105 13.56 19.73 6.97
C GLN A 105 14.47 18.50 6.85
N GLY A 106 15.74 18.66 7.25
CA GLY A 106 16.79 17.65 7.07
C GLY A 106 16.47 16.25 7.61
N ASN A 107 15.59 16.11 8.61
CA ASN A 107 15.17 14.80 9.13
C ASN A 107 14.40 13.94 8.10
N PHE A 108 13.78 14.60 7.12
CA PHE A 108 13.06 13.96 6.01
C PHE A 108 13.94 13.71 4.78
N ILE A 109 15.14 14.27 4.74
CA ILE A 109 16.08 14.11 3.62
C ILE A 109 17.03 12.96 3.93
N LYS A 110 17.22 12.04 2.98
CA LYS A 110 18.20 10.94 3.04
C LYS A 110 19.12 11.05 1.82
N ALA A 111 20.24 10.33 1.87
CA ALA A 111 21.25 10.40 0.81
C ALA A 111 20.72 10.11 -0.60
N ASN A 112 19.75 9.18 -0.72
CA ASN A 112 19.28 8.67 -2.02
C ASN A 112 17.77 8.85 -2.25
N TYR A 113 17.05 9.44 -1.30
CA TYR A 113 15.61 9.65 -1.37
C TYR A 113 15.17 10.66 -0.31
N PHE A 114 13.93 11.12 -0.40
CA PHE A 114 13.30 11.87 0.68
C PHE A 114 12.05 11.15 1.20
N ILE A 115 11.73 11.44 2.45
CA ILE A 115 10.53 10.97 3.13
C ILE A 115 9.45 12.04 2.91
N PRO A 116 8.38 11.75 2.14
CA PRO A 116 7.29 12.71 1.96
C PRO A 116 6.50 12.97 3.25
N ILE A 117 6.08 14.22 3.44
CA ILE A 117 5.23 14.64 4.55
C ILE A 117 3.76 14.39 4.17
N ASN A 118 2.96 13.82 5.08
CA ASN A 118 1.56 13.43 4.86
C ASN A 118 1.37 12.31 3.83
N TYR A 119 2.40 11.48 3.64
CA TYR A 119 2.31 10.28 2.80
C TYR A 119 1.36 9.24 3.41
N LYS A 120 0.58 8.59 2.55
CA LYS A 120 -0.34 7.50 2.91
C LYS A 120 -0.30 6.42 1.85
N ALA A 121 -0.10 5.18 2.26
CA ALA A 121 -0.19 4.01 1.41
C ALA A 121 -0.85 2.84 2.15
N LYS A 122 -1.32 1.86 1.38
CA LYS A 122 -1.66 0.52 1.87
C LYS A 122 -0.67 -0.47 1.26
N ARG A 123 -0.18 -1.41 2.04
CA ARG A 123 0.68 -2.51 1.57
C ARG A 123 0.01 -3.84 1.87
N LEU A 124 -0.06 -4.73 0.88
CA LEU A 124 -0.48 -6.11 1.08
C LEU A 124 0.76 -6.95 1.40
N PHE A 125 0.83 -7.52 2.59
CA PHE A 125 1.96 -8.34 3.04
C PHE A 125 1.48 -9.47 3.95
N ASP A 126 2.37 -10.41 4.27
CA ASP A 126 2.08 -11.56 5.13
C ASP A 126 1.41 -11.13 6.43
N LYS A 127 0.50 -11.96 6.95
CA LYS A 127 -0.13 -11.74 8.25
C LYS A 127 0.89 -11.95 9.37
N HIS A 128 0.89 -11.03 10.34
CA HIS A 128 1.77 -11.11 11.50
C HIS A 128 1.25 -12.12 12.55
N ASN A 129 -0.07 -12.26 12.69
CA ASN A 129 -0.67 -13.28 13.55
C ASN A 129 -0.72 -14.63 12.82
N LYS A 130 0.08 -15.60 13.29
CA LYS A 130 0.11 -16.98 12.77
C LYS A 130 -0.91 -17.90 13.42
N ILE A 131 -1.74 -17.39 14.34
CA ILE A 131 -2.83 -18.16 14.94
C ILE A 131 -3.96 -18.21 13.91
N GLY A 132 -3.91 -19.22 13.03
CA GLY A 132 -4.86 -19.43 11.95
C GLY A 132 -4.19 -19.83 10.64
N GLU A 133 -4.90 -19.65 9.54
CA GLU A 133 -4.40 -19.95 8.21
C GLU A 133 -3.35 -18.92 7.74
N PRO A 134 -2.28 -19.36 7.05
CA PRO A 134 -1.35 -18.46 6.39
C PRO A 134 -2.11 -17.57 5.39
N GLY A 135 -1.64 -16.33 5.22
CA GLY A 135 -2.25 -15.41 4.27
C GLY A 135 -1.66 -14.01 4.37
N ASN A 136 -2.26 -13.10 3.61
CA ASN A 136 -1.87 -11.69 3.57
C ASN A 136 -2.92 -10.81 4.24
N MET A 137 -2.52 -9.63 4.70
CA MET A 137 -3.39 -8.55 5.14
C MET A 137 -2.87 -7.21 4.64
N PHE A 138 -3.73 -6.19 4.64
CA PHE A 138 -3.27 -4.84 4.42
C PHE A 138 -2.69 -4.21 5.68
N TYR A 139 -1.67 -3.41 5.42
CA TYR A 139 -1.01 -2.53 6.36
C TYR A 139 -1.18 -1.11 5.84
N THR A 140 -1.94 -0.28 6.55
CA THR A 140 -2.05 1.14 6.26
C THR A 140 -0.84 1.86 6.84
N CYS A 141 0.00 2.40 5.96
CA CYS A 141 1.24 3.09 6.28
C CYS A 141 1.04 4.60 6.12
N LYS A 142 1.37 5.39 7.14
CA LYS A 142 1.25 6.86 7.12
C LYS A 142 2.49 7.54 7.66
N VAL A 143 2.96 8.59 6.98
CA VAL A 143 4.00 9.49 7.48
C VAL A 143 3.40 10.86 7.72
N THR A 144 3.58 11.39 8.92
CA THR A 144 3.21 12.76 9.30
C THR A 144 4.43 13.50 9.84
N ALA A 145 4.31 14.81 10.03
CA ALA A 145 5.37 15.63 10.60
C ALA A 145 4.97 16.18 11.98
N LYS A 146 5.80 15.94 12.99
CA LYS A 146 5.68 16.57 14.32
C LYS A 146 6.97 17.29 14.66
N LYS A 147 6.93 18.61 14.78
CA LYS A 147 8.12 19.45 15.07
C LYS A 147 9.33 19.13 14.15
N ASN A 148 9.10 19.01 12.84
CA ASN A 148 10.12 18.67 11.85
C ASN A 148 10.75 17.27 12.00
N ILE A 149 10.05 16.34 12.67
CA ILE A 149 10.46 14.93 12.80
C ILE A 149 9.39 14.06 12.13
N PRO A 150 9.79 13.07 11.30
CA PRO A 150 8.86 12.09 10.75
C PRO A 150 8.22 11.25 11.86
N VAL A 151 6.89 11.20 11.87
CA VAL A 151 6.12 10.28 12.71
C VAL A 151 5.45 9.27 11.80
N TYR A 152 5.74 8.01 12.04
CA TYR A 152 5.24 6.86 11.29
C TYR A 152 4.05 6.25 12.00
N SER A 153 3.10 5.75 11.21
CA SER A 153 1.99 4.95 11.69
C SER A 153 1.76 3.74 10.80
N ILE A 154 1.61 2.57 11.42
CA ILE A 154 1.18 1.33 10.79
C ILE A 154 -0.14 0.93 11.46
N VAL A 155 -1.17 0.70 10.67
CA VAL A 155 -2.44 0.12 11.14
C VAL A 155 -2.73 -1.11 10.30
N THR A 156 -2.85 -2.26 10.96
CA THR A 156 -3.17 -3.54 10.31
C THR A 156 -4.69 -3.70 10.15
N ASP A 157 -5.11 -4.59 9.25
CA ASP A 157 -6.53 -4.88 9.04
C ASP A 157 -7.24 -5.46 10.26
N ASP A 158 -6.53 -6.19 11.12
CA ASP A 158 -7.04 -6.72 12.39
C ASP A 158 -6.96 -5.72 13.56
N GLY A 159 -6.64 -4.46 13.27
CA GLY A 159 -6.74 -3.35 14.21
C GLY A 159 -5.50 -3.08 15.07
N LEU A 160 -4.42 -3.84 14.93
CA LEU A 160 -3.15 -3.55 15.59
C LEU A 160 -2.53 -2.24 15.07
N ARG A 161 -2.04 -1.40 15.98
CA ARG A 161 -1.53 -0.06 15.66
C ARG A 161 -0.15 0.20 16.25
N PHE A 162 0.74 0.70 15.40
CA PHE A 162 2.05 1.23 15.77
C PHE A 162 2.12 2.70 15.40
N ILE A 163 2.51 3.57 16.33
CA ILE A 163 2.68 5.01 16.10
C ILE A 163 3.93 5.49 16.83
N GLY A 164 4.85 6.13 16.13
CA GLY A 164 6.08 6.63 16.73
C GLY A 164 7.11 7.10 15.71
N GLY A 165 8.36 7.19 16.13
CA GLY A 165 9.50 7.42 15.24
C GLY A 165 9.94 6.13 14.53
N LYS A 166 11.21 6.06 14.15
CA LYS A 166 11.76 4.90 13.41
C LYS A 166 11.88 3.64 14.27
N GLU A 167 11.86 3.79 15.59
CA GLU A 167 11.94 2.72 16.58
C GLU A 167 10.80 1.71 16.48
N ILE A 168 9.61 2.13 16.02
CA ILE A 168 8.45 1.23 15.87
C ILE A 168 8.73 0.10 14.87
N PHE A 169 9.72 0.29 13.99
CA PHE A 169 10.12 -0.73 13.03
C PHE A 169 10.60 -2.01 13.71
N LYS A 170 11.36 -1.89 14.81
CA LYS A 170 11.89 -3.06 15.52
C LYS A 170 10.76 -3.87 16.13
N GLU A 171 9.81 -3.19 16.77
CA GLU A 171 8.63 -3.82 17.36
C GLU A 171 7.77 -4.50 16.28
N PHE A 172 7.45 -3.77 15.21
CA PHE A 172 6.67 -4.28 14.08
C PHE A 172 7.33 -5.48 13.40
N SER A 173 8.63 -5.38 13.06
CA SER A 173 9.38 -6.46 12.41
C SER A 173 9.48 -7.71 13.28
N GLY A 174 9.49 -7.53 14.61
CA GLY A 174 9.54 -8.63 15.58
C GLY A 174 8.36 -9.59 15.48
N LEU A 175 7.21 -9.12 14.96
CA LEU A 175 6.03 -9.97 14.76
C LEU A 175 6.23 -11.05 13.69
N PHE A 176 7.18 -10.85 12.77
CA PHE A 176 7.39 -11.72 11.61
C PHE A 176 8.56 -12.70 11.81
N GLY A 177 9.32 -12.57 12.90
CA GLY A 177 10.52 -13.37 13.17
C GLY A 177 11.57 -13.20 12.07
N SER A 178 12.15 -14.32 11.61
CA SER A 178 13.21 -14.33 10.58
C SER A 178 12.73 -14.01 9.16
N ASN A 179 11.43 -13.99 8.91
CA ASN A 179 10.86 -13.91 7.56
C ASN A 179 10.58 -12.46 7.11
N PHE A 180 11.23 -11.49 7.74
CA PHE A 180 10.99 -10.08 7.47
C PHE A 180 12.07 -9.48 6.57
N ASP A 181 11.75 -9.32 5.29
CA ASP A 181 12.73 -8.93 4.27
C ASP A 181 13.04 -7.43 4.23
N PHE A 182 12.34 -6.59 4.98
CA PHE A 182 12.50 -5.14 4.91
C PHE A 182 13.65 -4.65 5.77
N LYS A 183 14.46 -3.73 5.24
CA LYS A 183 15.66 -3.23 5.94
C LYS A 183 15.34 -2.16 6.99
N ASN A 184 14.30 -1.38 6.74
CA ASN A 184 13.86 -0.28 7.59
C ASN A 184 12.38 0.06 7.31
N ILE A 185 11.83 0.98 8.10
CA ILE A 185 10.42 1.38 7.96
C ILE A 185 10.12 2.06 6.62
N ASP A 186 11.06 2.82 6.07
CA ASP A 186 10.89 3.51 4.79
C ASP A 186 10.76 2.49 3.62
N ASP A 187 11.50 1.38 3.69
CA ASP A 187 11.39 0.22 2.78
C ASP A 187 10.04 -0.50 2.95
N PHE A 188 9.57 -0.70 4.20
CA PHE A 188 8.23 -1.24 4.44
C PHE A 188 7.10 -0.31 3.95
N PHE A 189 7.31 1.01 3.95
CA PHE A 189 6.30 1.97 3.51
C PHE A 189 6.27 2.11 1.98
N GLY A 190 7.24 1.53 1.28
CA GLY A 190 7.40 1.66 -0.16
C GLY A 190 8.05 2.96 -0.58
N ILE A 191 8.51 3.77 0.37
CA ILE A 191 9.10 5.07 0.06
C ILE A 191 10.33 4.83 -0.82
N THR A 192 11.15 3.82 -0.52
CA THR A 192 12.36 3.52 -1.31
C THR A 192 12.10 2.78 -2.62
N GLU A 193 10.84 2.48 -2.99
CA GLU A 193 10.53 1.81 -4.25
C GLU A 193 10.73 2.78 -5.43
N VAL A 194 11.48 2.34 -6.45
CA VAL A 194 11.86 3.18 -7.60
C VAL A 194 10.66 3.81 -8.29
N GLY A 195 9.56 3.05 -8.45
CA GLY A 195 8.34 3.56 -9.07
C GLY A 195 7.65 4.65 -8.24
N ILE A 196 7.75 4.59 -6.92
CA ILE A 196 7.18 5.57 -5.99
C ILE A 196 8.07 6.82 -5.94
N GLN A 197 9.41 6.66 -5.84
CA GLN A 197 10.34 7.80 -5.88
C GLN A 197 10.23 8.61 -7.16
N LYS A 198 10.18 7.96 -8.33
CA LYS A 198 9.95 8.67 -9.61
C LYS A 198 8.68 9.51 -9.61
N LYS A 199 7.61 9.02 -8.96
CA LYS A 199 6.35 9.77 -8.85
C LYS A 199 6.42 10.88 -7.79
N LEU A 200 7.23 10.73 -6.76
CA LEU A 200 7.48 11.78 -5.77
C LEU A 200 8.30 12.92 -6.36
N GLU A 201 9.36 12.61 -7.12
CA GLU A 201 10.23 13.59 -7.78
C GLU A 201 9.50 14.35 -8.90
N ALA A 202 8.65 13.67 -9.68
CA ALA A 202 7.91 14.30 -10.79
C ALA A 202 6.85 15.31 -10.34
N ARG A 203 6.46 15.33 -9.05
CA ARG A 203 5.44 16.24 -8.49
C ARG A 203 5.99 17.63 -8.15
N GLU A 204 7.23 17.94 -8.51
CA GLU A 204 7.86 19.25 -8.29
C GLU A 204 7.32 20.38 -9.19
N PHE A 205 6.39 20.10 -10.11
CA PHE A 205 5.96 21.03 -11.16
C PHE A 205 4.47 21.39 -11.17
N GLU A 206 3.71 21.11 -10.09
CA GLU A 206 2.29 21.54 -9.95
C GLU A 206 2.10 22.61 -8.88
#